data_AF-A0A3S1XRZ9-F1
#
_entry.id   AF-A0A3S1XRZ9-F1
#
_cell.length_a   1.000
_cell.length_b   1.000
_cell.length_c   1.000
_cell.angle_alpha   90.00
_cell.angle_beta   90.00
_cell.angle_gamma   90.00
#
_symmetry.space_group_name_H-M   'P 1'
#
loop_
_entity.id
_entity.type
_entity.pdbx_description
1 polymer ?
#
loop_
_entity_poly.entity_id
_entity_poly.type
_entity_poly.pdbx_seq_one_letter_code
_entity_poly.pdbx_strand_id
1 'polypeptide(L)'
;MLEVSNATLHYGAAQALRGVSLKAGAGKITCVLGRNGVGKTSLMRSIVGHHRLTSGSVAFEGKALDRSAAYDRARSGIAFVPQGREVFPLLTVRENL
;
A
#
# COMPACT_ATOMS: atom_id res chain seq x y z
N MET A 1 11.03 -7.61 -4.83
CA MET A 1 11.16 -6.15 -5.02
C MET A 1 9.80 -5.54 -5.29
N LEU A 2 9.46 -4.44 -4.62
CA LEU A 2 8.25 -3.64 -4.86
C LEU A 2 8.59 -2.40 -5.70
N GLU A 3 7.78 -2.11 -6.71
CA GLU A 3 7.93 -0.95 -7.58
C GLU A 3 6.60 -0.21 -7.72
N VAL A 4 6.66 1.11 -7.57
CA VAL A 4 5.54 2.03 -7.80
C VAL A 4 5.98 3.04 -8.83
N SER A 5 5.19 3.19 -9.89
CA SER A 5 5.54 4.03 -11.03
C SER A 5 4.44 5.06 -11.30
N ASN A 6 4.78 6.34 -11.16
CA ASN A 6 3.94 7.50 -11.44
C ASN A 6 2.54 7.41 -10.79
N ALA A 7 2.48 6.86 -9.59
CA ALA A 7 1.23 6.62 -8.88
C ALA A 7 0.49 7.93 -8.60
N THR A 8 -0.73 7.99 -9.13
CA THR A 8 -1.67 9.08 -8.92
C THR A 8 -2.95 8.52 -8.34
N LEU A 9 -3.49 9.18 -7.32
CA LEU A 9 -4.68 8.75 -6.61
C LEU A 9 -5.52 9.95 -6.23
N HIS A 10 -6.82 9.85 -6.47
CA HIS A 10 -7.82 10.84 -6.10
C HIS A 10 -8.84 10.26 -5.14
N TYR A 11 -9.31 11.09 -4.21
CA TYR A 11 -10.52 10.88 -3.42
C TYR A 11 -11.54 11.92 -3.85
N GLY A 12 -12.49 11.52 -4.70
CA GLY A 12 -13.37 12.48 -5.38
C GLY A 12 -12.56 13.52 -6.15
N ALA A 13 -12.78 14.81 -5.89
CA ALA A 13 -12.05 15.90 -6.51
C ALA A 13 -10.63 16.14 -5.95
N ALA A 14 -10.28 15.54 -4.80
CA ALA A 14 -9.02 15.80 -4.13
C ALA A 14 -7.92 14.83 -4.61
N GLN A 15 -6.82 15.36 -5.15
CA GLN A 15 -5.65 14.58 -5.54
C GLN A 15 -4.72 14.33 -4.35
N ALA A 16 -4.63 13.07 -3.91
CA ALA A 16 -3.81 12.66 -2.76
C ALA A 16 -2.39 12.21 -3.15
N LEU A 17 -2.21 11.60 -4.32
CA LEU A 17 -0.89 11.26 -4.87
C LEU A 17 -0.71 11.95 -6.23
N ARG A 18 0.46 12.53 -6.46
CA ARG A 18 0.79 13.33 -7.64
C ARG A 18 1.99 12.73 -8.37
N GLY A 19 1.79 11.65 -9.12
CA GLY A 19 2.86 11.01 -9.90
C GLY A 19 4.01 10.46 -9.05
N VAL A 20 3.71 9.77 -7.94
CA VAL A 20 4.72 9.25 -7.01
C VAL A 20 5.39 7.99 -7.55
N SER A 21 6.71 7.95 -7.55
CA SER A 21 7.50 6.78 -7.94
C SER A 21 8.45 6.37 -6.83
N LEU A 22 8.56 5.06 -6.56
CA LEU A 22 9.55 4.51 -5.63
C LEU A 22 9.86 3.05 -5.93
N LYS A 23 10.99 2.59 -5.41
CA LYS A 23 11.35 1.17 -5.38
C LYS A 23 11.72 0.76 -3.95
N ALA A 24 11.20 -0.37 -3.49
CA ALA A 24 11.62 -0.99 -2.24
C ALA A 24 12.26 -2.36 -2.55
N GLY A 25 13.55 -2.47 -2.25
CA GLY A 25 14.35 -3.66 -2.53
C GLY A 25 14.09 -4.79 -1.53
N ALA A 26 14.25 -6.04 -1.98
CA ALA A 26 14.23 -7.19 -1.08
C ALA A 26 15.38 -7.11 -0.05
N GLY A 27 15.11 -7.53 1.19
CA GLY A 27 16.09 -7.48 2.29
C GLY A 27 16.47 -6.06 2.75
N LYS A 28 15.72 -5.03 2.32
CA LYS A 28 15.99 -3.63 2.69
C LYS A 28 14.79 -3.01 3.40
N ILE A 29 15.09 -2.09 4.30
CA ILE A 29 14.09 -1.20 4.90
C ILE A 29 14.01 0.06 4.05
N THR A 30 12.84 0.34 3.50
CA THR A 30 12.57 1.57 2.74
C THR A 30 11.57 2.41 3.51
N CYS A 31 11.93 3.66 3.80
CA CYS A 31 11.12 4.57 4.59
C CYS A 31 10.48 5.63 3.70
N VAL A 32 9.17 5.86 3.88
CA VAL A 32 8.45 7.00 3.28
C VAL A 32 8.11 7.99 4.39
N LEU A 33 8.75 9.16 4.35
CA LEU A 33 8.63 10.20 5.37
C LEU A 33 7.94 11.45 4.80
N GLY A 34 7.39 12.26 5.70
CA GLY A 34 6.76 13.54 5.36
C GLY A 34 5.65 13.92 6.33
N ARG A 35 5.15 15.14 6.20
CA ARG A 35 4.12 15.70 7.10
C ARG A 35 2.80 14.93 7.03
N ASN A 36 1.93 15.13 8.01
CA ASN A 36 0.56 14.62 7.95
C ASN A 36 -0.18 15.20 6.75
N GLY A 37 -1.00 14.40 6.09
CA GLY A 37 -1.73 14.79 4.88
C GLY A 37 -0.94 14.72 3.57
N VAL A 38 0.37 14.44 3.58
CA VAL A 38 1.18 14.39 2.34
C VAL A 38 0.94 13.15 1.45
N GLY A 39 0.01 12.25 1.84
CA GLY A 39 -0.36 11.08 1.05
C GLY A 39 0.32 9.75 1.42
N LYS A 40 1.11 9.68 2.50
CA LYS A 40 1.79 8.44 2.94
C LYS A 40 0.82 7.26 3.10
N THR A 41 -0.25 7.44 3.87
CA THR A 41 -1.27 6.41 4.08
C THR A 41 -2.00 6.06 2.77
N SER A 42 -2.24 7.05 1.92
CA SER A 42 -2.87 6.85 0.60
C SER A 42 -2.00 5.99 -0.33
N LEU A 43 -0.67 6.18 -0.29
CA LEU A 43 0.29 5.35 -0.99
C LEU A 43 0.31 3.92 -0.46
N MET A 44 0.32 3.74 0.86
CA MET A 44 0.25 2.38 1.44
C MET A 44 -1.05 1.68 1.06
N ARG A 45 -2.20 2.38 1.17
CA ARG A 45 -3.52 1.85 0.80
C ARG A 45 -3.61 1.49 -0.69
N SER A 46 -2.91 2.19 -1.58
CA SER A 46 -2.91 1.86 -3.00
C SER A 46 -2.02 0.66 -3.33
N ILE A 47 -0.88 0.50 -2.64
CA ILE A 47 -0.01 -0.67 -2.76
C ILE A 47 -0.73 -1.94 -2.31
N VAL A 48 -1.49 -1.88 -1.22
CA VAL A 48 -2.16 -3.07 -0.65
C VAL A 48 -3.52 -3.36 -1.32
N GLY A 49 -3.97 -2.49 -2.22
CA GLY A 49 -5.19 -2.70 -3.01
C GLY A 49 -6.49 -2.21 -2.35
N HIS A 50 -6.43 -1.45 -1.26
CA HIS A 50 -7.61 -0.82 -0.65
C HIS A 50 -8.14 0.36 -1.48
N HIS A 51 -7.27 1.07 -2.19
CA HIS A 51 -7.67 2.13 -3.12
C HIS A 51 -6.99 1.95 -4.47
N ARG A 52 -7.78 2.01 -5.54
CA ARG A 52 -7.26 1.92 -6.90
C ARG A 52 -6.60 3.23 -7.30
N LEU A 53 -5.40 3.15 -7.88
CA LEU A 53 -4.76 4.31 -8.51
C LEU A 53 -5.62 4.84 -9.66
N THR A 54 -5.68 6.16 -9.79
CA THR A 54 -6.25 6.83 -10.96
C THR A 54 -5.36 6.60 -12.19
N SER A 55 -4.04 6.67 -12.01
CA SER A 55 -3.04 6.36 -13.04
C SER A 55 -1.71 5.93 -12.40
N GLY A 56 -0.82 5.38 -13.22
CA GLY A 56 0.39 4.71 -12.76
C GLY A 56 0.16 3.24 -12.48
N SER A 57 1.18 2.57 -11.93
CA SER A 57 1.15 1.13 -11.67
C SER A 57 1.90 0.74 -10.40
N VAL A 58 1.57 -0.45 -9.89
CA VAL A 58 2.29 -1.10 -8.79
C VAL A 58 2.68 -2.51 -9.24
N ALA A 59 3.93 -2.88 -9.04
CA ALA A 59 4.43 -4.23 -9.29
C ALA A 59 5.14 -4.80 -8.07
N PHE A 60 5.02 -6.11 -7.86
CA PHE A 60 5.70 -6.84 -6.80
C PHE A 60 6.32 -8.11 -7.37
N GLU A 61 7.63 -8.29 -7.12
CA GLU A 61 8.44 -9.39 -7.68
C GLU A 61 8.28 -9.52 -9.20
N GLY A 62 8.32 -8.37 -9.90
CA GLY A 62 8.17 -8.29 -11.36
C GLY A 62 6.74 -8.51 -11.88
N LYS A 63 5.76 -8.81 -11.01
CA LYS A 63 4.36 -9.00 -11.39
C LYS A 63 3.56 -7.73 -11.16
N ALA A 64 2.88 -7.25 -12.19
CA ALA A 64 1.94 -6.14 -12.06
C ALA A 64 0.78 -6.53 -11.12
N LEU A 65 0.42 -5.64 -10.21
CA LEU A 65 -0.71 -5.79 -9.28
C LEU A 65 -1.95 -5.03 -9.75
N ASP A 66 -1.91 -4.46 -10.94
CA ASP A 66 -2.98 -3.63 -11.46
C ASP A 66 -4.28 -4.45 -11.54
N ARG A 67 -5.34 -3.97 -10.89
CA ARG A 67 -6.67 -4.62 -10.76
C ARG A 67 -6.74 -5.85 -9.83
N SER A 68 -5.65 -6.31 -9.21
CA SER A 68 -5.74 -7.37 -8.21
C SER A 68 -6.41 -6.87 -6.92
N ALA A 69 -7.28 -7.69 -6.34
CA ALA A 69 -7.93 -7.38 -5.08
C ALA A 69 -6.95 -7.46 -3.92
N ALA A 70 -7.26 -6.80 -2.80
CA ALA A 70 -6.39 -6.76 -1.63
C ALA A 70 -6.04 -8.17 -1.09
N TYR A 71 -7.00 -9.10 -1.10
CA TYR A 71 -6.76 -10.48 -0.67
C TYR A 71 -5.81 -11.25 -1.59
N ASP A 72 -5.79 -10.95 -2.90
CA ASP A 72 -4.85 -11.58 -3.84
C ASP A 72 -3.44 -11.04 -3.64
N ARG A 73 -3.31 -9.73 -3.36
CA ARG A 73 -2.04 -9.09 -3.00
C ARG A 73 -1.47 -9.63 -1.70
N ALA A 74 -2.34 -9.87 -0.71
CA ALA A 74 -1.93 -10.52 0.54
C ALA A 74 -1.37 -11.92 0.28
N ARG A 75 -2.07 -12.73 -0.52
CA ARG A 75 -1.61 -14.07 -0.94
C ARG A 75 -0.31 -14.04 -1.75
N SER A 76 0.00 -12.94 -2.44
CA SER A 76 1.27 -12.79 -3.16
C SER A 76 2.45 -12.41 -2.25
N GLY A 77 2.23 -12.21 -0.95
CA GLY A 77 3.28 -11.92 0.04
C GLY A 77 3.33 -10.48 0.54
N ILE A 78 2.29 -9.67 0.28
CA ILE A 78 2.21 -8.29 0.77
C ILE A 78 1.39 -8.25 2.06
N ALA A 79 2.02 -7.95 3.19
CA ALA A 79 1.34 -7.70 4.46
C ALA A 79 1.16 -6.19 4.69
N PHE A 80 0.05 -5.80 5.34
CA PHE A 80 -0.24 -4.41 5.69
C PHE A 80 -0.58 -4.30 7.17
N VAL A 81 0.13 -3.43 7.87
CA VAL A 81 -0.17 -3.07 9.26
C VAL A 81 -0.71 -1.64 9.26
N PRO A 82 -2.02 -1.45 9.47
CA PRO A 82 -2.63 -0.12 9.43
C PRO A 82 -2.25 0.72 10.65
N GLN A 83 -2.40 2.04 10.49
CA GLN A 83 -2.36 2.95 11.63
C GLN A 83 -3.61 2.73 12.49
N GLY A 84 -3.45 2.63 13.82
CA GLY A 84 -4.58 2.51 14.74
C GLY A 84 -4.74 1.16 15.43
N ARG A 85 -3.80 0.21 15.23
CA ARG A 85 -3.77 -1.09 15.93
C ARG A 85 -5.08 -1.87 15.74
N GLU A 86 -5.42 -2.16 14.48
CA GLU A 86 -6.62 -2.91 14.08
C GLU A 86 -6.53 -4.41 14.45
N VAL A 87 -6.37 -4.70 15.75
CA VAL A 87 -6.41 -6.06 16.32
C VAL A 87 -7.86 -6.47 16.60
N PHE A 88 -8.11 -7.76 16.81
CA PHE A 88 -9.39 -8.25 17.33
C PHE A 88 -9.36 -8.18 18.86
N PRO A 89 -9.94 -7.14 19.50
CA PRO A 89 -9.68 -6.86 20.92
C PRO A 89 -10.37 -7.83 21.88
N LEU A 90 -11.35 -8.59 21.37
CA LEU A 90 -12.09 -9.59 22.14
C LEU A 90 -11.45 -10.98 22.06
N LEU A 91 -10.38 -11.13 21.29
CA LEU A 91 -9.66 -12.38 21.11
C LEU A 91 -8.34 -12.34 21.89
N THR A 92 -7.88 -13.50 22.35
CA THR A 92 -6.55 -13.65 22.93
C THR A 92 -5.46 -13.41 21.89
N VAL A 93 -4.22 -13.23 22.35
CA VAL A 93 -3.06 -13.10 21.45
C VAL A 93 -2.95 -14.31 20.52
N ARG A 94 -3.16 -15.53 21.05
CA ARG A 94 -3.07 -16.77 20.27
C ARG A 94 -4.10 -16.83 19.14
N GLU A 95 -5.30 -16.29 19.36
CA GLU A 95 -6.38 -16.29 18.36
C GLU A 95 -6.21 -15.19 17.30
N ASN A 96 -5.41 -14.16 17.57
CA ASN A 96 -5.07 -13.13 16.58
C ASN A 96 -3.94 -13.58 15.62
N LEU A 97 -3.13 -14.57 16.01
CA LEU A 97 -1.98 -15.09 15.26
C LEU A 97 -2.39 -16.24 14.34
#